data_AF-A0A2E0UII4-F1
#
_entry.id   AF-A0A2E0UII4-F1
#
_cell.length_a   1.000
_cell.length_b   1.000
_cell.length_c   1.000
_cell.angle_alpha   90.00
_cell.angle_beta   90.00
_cell.angle_gamma   90.00
#
_symmetry.space_group_name_H-M   'P 1'
#
loop_
_entity.id
_entity.type
_entity.pdbx_description
1 polymer ?
#
loop_
_entity_poly.entity_id
_entity_poly.type
_entity_poly.pdbx_seq_one_letter_code
_entity_poly.pdbx_strand_id
1 'polypeptide(L)'
;DISLILNPKLGHFTVSPSFSYSEKWYNHRWIRFIDPQTATVTATGESGFFPIREFNTGVSVNTKLYGIFQPGIAGIQGVRHTIQPSVGYSYRPDFSKESWNYFGTYVDTNGQEVRYDPYQGFTDANGEQYLGELFGGAGSGEQQNINMSLANIFEMKLDPAASDTTDTPRRLTLLNLNASSSYNMAADSLRLSFINVSYNTSISDLLDISGSAQFDAYKFQRERTVINEAGQEVVESGRRVNTYLFSEGEGLVRLTSFNVNLRTSLTSDMFYGDEDEQDTTETQAFSQSPLGEDTYDYFIQWRMSLGYNYSFNQANPDRKTKNSGINASFEISPTPKWKVSASTFYDVFNKEFRAPEFFITRDLHCWQLSFRWVPIGEYRSYYLNIGIKAPQLQDIKIERQGRDRGVY
;
A
#
# COMPACT_ATOMS: atom_id res chain seq x y z
N ASP A 1 -19.48 -19.11 -8.26
CA ASP A 1 -18.94 -19.14 -6.89
C ASP A 1 -20.06 -19.03 -5.87
N ILE A 2 -19.94 -19.78 -4.77
CA ILE A 2 -20.79 -19.68 -3.59
C ILE A 2 -19.88 -19.35 -2.40
N SER A 3 -20.23 -18.34 -1.62
CA SER A 3 -19.55 -17.99 -0.38
C SER A 3 -20.55 -17.93 0.77
N LEU A 4 -20.24 -18.61 1.88
CA LEU A 4 -21.01 -18.56 3.11
C LEU A 4 -20.12 -18.06 4.24
N ILE A 5 -20.58 -17.04 4.95
CA ILE A 5 -19.94 -16.48 6.13
C ILE A 5 -21.01 -16.35 7.22
N LEU A 6 -20.77 -16.97 8.37
CA LEU A 6 -21.60 -16.81 9.55
C LEU A 6 -20.78 -16.06 10.60
N ASN A 7 -21.40 -15.23 11.45
CA ASN A 7 -20.70 -14.49 12.49
C ASN A 7 -21.38 -14.64 13.87
N PRO A 8 -21.60 -15.87 14.38
CA PRO A 8 -22.14 -16.06 15.71
C PRO A 8 -21.22 -15.42 16.78
N LYS A 9 -21.85 -14.66 17.67
CA LYS A 9 -21.18 -14.12 18.86
C LYS A 9 -21.32 -15.12 20.01
N LEU A 10 -20.20 -15.65 20.47
CA LEU A 10 -20.09 -16.56 21.61
C LEU A 10 -19.42 -15.82 22.77
N GLY A 11 -20.24 -15.18 23.61
CA GLY A 11 -19.76 -14.35 24.72
C GLY A 11 -18.91 -13.18 24.23
N HIS A 12 -17.63 -13.15 24.65
CA HIS A 12 -16.65 -12.13 24.25
C HIS A 12 -15.91 -12.46 22.95
N PHE A 13 -16.23 -13.59 22.32
CA PHE A 13 -15.60 -14.04 21.08
C PHE A 13 -16.60 -13.96 19.94
N THR A 14 -16.15 -13.50 18.78
CA THR A 14 -16.87 -13.69 17.52
C THR A 14 -16.21 -14.85 16.81
N VAL A 15 -16.98 -15.89 16.51
CA VAL A 15 -16.52 -17.04 15.72
C VAL A 15 -17.12 -16.92 14.34
N SER A 16 -16.28 -16.92 13.32
CA SER A 16 -16.70 -16.68 11.95
C SER A 16 -16.23 -17.83 11.06
N PRO A 17 -17.02 -18.91 10.92
CA PRO A 17 -16.77 -19.93 9.91
C PRO A 17 -16.99 -19.37 8.51
N SER A 18 -16.16 -19.81 7.57
CA SER A 18 -16.24 -19.48 6.16
C SER A 18 -16.14 -20.74 5.30
N PHE A 19 -16.88 -20.73 4.20
CA PHE A 19 -16.78 -21.73 3.15
C PHE A 19 -16.92 -21.03 1.81
N SER A 20 -15.95 -21.23 0.92
CA SER A 20 -16.03 -20.81 -0.47
C SER A 20 -15.97 -22.02 -1.37
N TYR A 21 -16.85 -22.07 -2.36
CA TYR A 21 -16.92 -23.13 -3.35
C TYR A 21 -16.96 -22.51 -4.75
N SER A 22 -16.12 -23.03 -5.64
CA SER A 22 -16.06 -22.65 -7.04
C SER A 22 -16.18 -23.90 -7.89
N GLU A 23 -16.93 -23.79 -8.99
CA GLU A 23 -17.11 -24.89 -9.93
C GLU A 23 -16.90 -24.39 -11.35
N LYS A 24 -16.04 -25.08 -12.10
CA LYS A 24 -15.76 -24.82 -13.52
C LYS A 24 -16.36 -25.97 -14.32
N TRP A 25 -17.14 -25.65 -15.34
CA TRP A 25 -17.78 -26.64 -16.20
C TRP A 25 -17.13 -26.63 -17.57
N TYR A 26 -16.60 -27.78 -17.97
CA TYR A 26 -16.03 -27.97 -19.28
C TYR A 26 -16.83 -28.99 -20.07
N ASN A 27 -16.98 -28.74 -21.36
CA ASN A 27 -17.55 -29.68 -22.31
C ASN A 27 -16.49 -30.52 -23.04
N HIS A 28 -15.22 -30.26 -22.75
CA HIS A 28 -14.06 -30.79 -23.45
C HIS A 28 -12.86 -30.91 -22.51
N ARG A 29 -11.98 -31.89 -22.75
CA ARG A 29 -10.65 -32.01 -22.12
C ARG A 29 -9.67 -32.73 -23.04
N TRP A 30 -8.38 -32.52 -22.82
CA TRP A 30 -7.32 -33.25 -23.50
C TRP A 30 -6.86 -34.47 -22.73
N ILE A 31 -6.75 -35.61 -23.41
CA ILE A 31 -6.08 -36.80 -22.91
C ILE A 31 -4.71 -36.88 -23.58
N ARG A 32 -3.63 -36.61 -22.82
CA ARG A 32 -2.25 -36.67 -23.30
C ARG A 32 -1.69 -38.09 -23.21
N PHE A 33 -0.90 -38.48 -24.20
CA PHE A 33 -0.17 -39.75 -24.26
C PHE A 33 1.10 -39.60 -25.11
N ILE A 34 2.01 -40.57 -25.00
CA ILE A 34 3.18 -40.66 -25.90
C ILE A 34 2.77 -41.37 -27.17
N ASP A 35 3.04 -40.76 -28.33
CA ASP A 35 2.93 -41.43 -29.62
C ASP A 35 4.08 -42.45 -29.77
N PRO A 36 3.79 -43.75 -29.92
CA PRO A 36 4.81 -44.79 -30.06
C PRO A 36 5.70 -44.64 -31.30
N GLN A 37 5.24 -43.93 -32.34
CA GLN A 37 5.98 -43.77 -33.59
C GLN A 37 6.97 -42.62 -33.54
N THR A 38 6.57 -41.50 -32.93
CA THR A 38 7.39 -40.28 -32.88
C THR A 38 8.09 -40.11 -31.54
N ALA A 39 7.72 -40.88 -30.51
CA ALA A 39 8.23 -40.78 -29.15
C ALA A 39 8.04 -39.39 -28.53
N THR A 40 6.99 -38.67 -28.96
CA THR A 40 6.66 -37.32 -28.49
C THR A 40 5.28 -37.31 -27.82
N VAL A 41 5.02 -36.30 -26.99
CA VAL A 41 3.72 -36.12 -26.31
C VAL A 41 2.72 -35.57 -27.31
N THR A 42 1.59 -36.24 -27.46
CA THR A 42 0.42 -35.81 -28.24
C THR A 42 -0.83 -35.89 -27.36
N ALA A 43 -1.99 -35.49 -27.87
CA ALA A 43 -3.26 -35.61 -27.16
C ALA A 43 -4.44 -35.92 -28.06
N THR A 44 -5.46 -36.55 -27.48
CA THR A 44 -6.78 -36.70 -28.08
C THR A 44 -7.80 -35.89 -27.28
N GLY A 45 -8.64 -35.15 -27.99
CA GLY A 45 -9.74 -34.41 -27.40
C GLY A 45 -10.89 -35.33 -27.01
N GLU A 46 -11.38 -35.20 -25.77
CA GLU A 46 -12.54 -35.92 -25.27
C GLU A 46 -13.67 -34.91 -24.98
N SER A 47 -14.82 -35.11 -25.61
CA SER A 47 -16.03 -34.31 -25.35
C SER A 47 -16.90 -34.99 -24.30
N GLY A 48 -17.38 -34.24 -23.33
CA GLY A 48 -18.16 -34.77 -22.20
C GLY A 48 -18.60 -33.65 -21.27
N PHE A 49 -19.08 -33.96 -20.07
CA PHE A 49 -19.32 -32.94 -19.03
C PHE A 49 -18.33 -33.16 -17.90
N PHE A 50 -17.39 -32.23 -17.73
CA PHE A 50 -16.31 -32.34 -16.76
C PHE A 50 -16.33 -31.17 -15.76
N PRO A 51 -16.94 -31.36 -14.58
CA PRO A 51 -16.97 -30.35 -13.53
C PRO A 51 -15.71 -30.42 -12.66
N ILE A 52 -15.02 -29.30 -12.52
CA ILE A 52 -13.96 -29.11 -11.52
C ILE A 52 -14.55 -28.38 -10.34
N ARG A 53 -14.43 -28.95 -9.15
CA ARG A 53 -14.99 -28.40 -7.91
C ARG A 53 -13.86 -28.10 -6.93
N GLU A 54 -13.67 -26.83 -6.65
CA GLU A 54 -12.69 -26.35 -5.70
C GLU A 54 -13.40 -25.72 -4.50
N PHE A 55 -12.85 -25.92 -3.31
CA PHE A 55 -13.35 -25.26 -2.13
C PHE A 55 -12.23 -24.88 -1.17
N ASN A 56 -12.55 -23.93 -0.31
CA ASN A 56 -11.75 -23.53 0.83
C ASN A 56 -12.69 -23.39 2.02
N THR A 57 -12.27 -23.88 3.18
CA THR A 57 -13.01 -23.72 4.43
C THR A 57 -12.12 -23.03 5.45
N GLY A 58 -12.73 -22.24 6.31
CA GLY A 58 -12.01 -21.62 7.41
C GLY A 58 -12.89 -21.36 8.61
N VAL A 59 -12.23 -21.05 9.70
CA VAL A 59 -12.86 -20.52 10.90
C VAL A 59 -11.95 -19.48 11.51
N SER A 60 -12.49 -18.31 11.81
CA SER A 60 -11.76 -17.27 12.53
C SER A 60 -12.41 -16.96 13.86
N VAL A 61 -11.59 -16.64 14.84
CA VAL A 61 -12.00 -16.26 16.18
C VAL A 61 -11.35 -14.93 16.49
N ASN A 62 -12.14 -13.94 16.84
CA ASN A 62 -11.66 -12.63 17.27
C ASN A 62 -12.31 -12.22 18.58
N THR A 63 -11.60 -11.40 19.36
CA THR A 63 -12.12 -10.78 20.57
C THR A 63 -11.61 -9.34 20.67
N LYS A 64 -12.15 -8.55 21.61
CA LYS A 64 -11.72 -7.18 21.88
C LYS A 64 -11.50 -7.02 23.37
N LEU A 65 -10.31 -6.57 23.73
CA LEU A 65 -9.88 -6.24 25.09
C LEU A 65 -9.70 -4.73 25.18
N TYR A 66 -10.12 -4.14 26.30
CA TYR A 66 -10.02 -2.70 26.53
C TYR A 66 -9.22 -2.44 27.80
N GLY A 67 -8.18 -1.61 27.68
CA GLY A 67 -7.50 -0.97 28.80
C GLY A 67 -7.80 0.52 28.79
N ILE A 68 -8.20 1.09 29.92
CA ILE A 68 -8.51 2.52 30.06
C ILE A 68 -7.67 3.07 31.21
N PHE A 69 -6.95 4.15 30.95
CA PHE A 69 -6.16 4.90 31.92
C PHE A 69 -6.62 6.36 31.92
N GLN A 70 -7.00 6.92 33.07
CA GLN A 70 -7.60 8.26 33.17
C GLN A 70 -6.72 9.16 34.04
N PRO A 71 -5.65 9.75 33.48
CA PRO A 71 -4.72 10.54 34.29
C PRO A 71 -5.33 11.88 34.72
N GLY A 72 -6.25 12.47 33.95
CA GLY A 72 -6.89 13.74 34.32
C GLY A 72 -5.92 14.90 34.44
N ILE A 73 -4.80 14.87 33.71
CA ILE A 73 -3.73 15.88 33.75
C ILE A 73 -3.58 16.56 32.39
N ALA A 74 -3.23 17.84 32.39
CA ALA A 74 -2.86 18.60 31.20
C ALA A 74 -3.88 18.51 30.04
N GLY A 75 -5.17 18.58 30.34
CA GLY A 75 -6.22 18.50 29.32
C GLY A 75 -6.53 17.10 28.80
N ILE A 76 -5.88 16.05 29.36
CA ILE A 76 -6.08 14.65 28.97
C ILE A 76 -7.02 13.98 29.98
N GLN A 77 -8.27 13.74 29.58
CA GLN A 77 -9.26 13.01 30.38
C GLN A 77 -8.91 11.53 30.51
N GLY A 78 -8.41 10.93 29.43
CA GLY A 78 -8.13 9.50 29.41
C GLY A 78 -7.42 9.02 28.15
N VAL A 79 -6.74 7.90 28.29
CA VAL A 79 -6.14 7.12 27.21
C VAL A 79 -6.79 5.74 27.22
N ARG A 80 -7.26 5.29 26.06
CA ARG A 80 -7.79 3.96 25.85
C ARG A 80 -6.88 3.18 24.92
N HIS A 81 -6.52 1.96 25.33
CA HIS A 81 -5.87 0.97 24.49
C HIS A 81 -6.86 -0.15 24.22
N THR A 82 -7.19 -0.37 22.94
CA THR A 82 -8.01 -1.49 22.50
C THR A 82 -7.11 -2.52 21.83
N ILE A 83 -7.10 -3.74 22.35
CA ILE A 83 -6.37 -4.88 21.78
C ILE A 83 -7.40 -5.80 21.10
N GLN A 84 -7.18 -6.12 19.84
CA GLN A 84 -8.07 -6.96 19.03
C GLN A 84 -7.26 -8.14 18.47
N PRO A 85 -7.08 -9.21 19.26
CA PRO A 85 -6.46 -10.42 18.76
C PRO A 85 -7.45 -11.18 17.86
N SER A 86 -6.90 -11.77 16.80
CA SER A 86 -7.64 -12.61 15.88
C SER A 86 -6.78 -13.79 15.45
N VAL A 87 -7.34 -14.99 15.50
CA VAL A 87 -6.72 -16.22 15.01
C VAL A 87 -7.70 -16.89 14.06
N GLY A 88 -7.25 -17.27 12.87
CA GLY A 88 -8.07 -17.94 11.88
C GLY A 88 -7.37 -19.11 11.24
N TYR A 89 -8.03 -20.26 11.19
CA TYR A 89 -7.60 -21.42 10.44
C TYR A 89 -8.26 -21.41 9.06
N SER A 90 -7.50 -21.66 8.01
CA SER A 90 -8.04 -21.92 6.67
C SER A 90 -7.41 -23.16 6.06
N TYR A 91 -8.24 -23.94 5.36
CA TYR A 91 -7.88 -25.20 4.73
C TYR A 91 -8.34 -25.22 3.27
N ARG A 92 -7.36 -25.40 2.39
CA ARG A 92 -7.55 -25.71 0.98
C ARG A 92 -6.96 -27.11 0.71
N PRO A 93 -7.78 -28.09 0.29
CA PRO A 93 -7.28 -29.39 -0.14
C PRO A 93 -6.30 -29.27 -1.31
N ASP A 94 -5.43 -30.27 -1.45
CA ASP A 94 -4.73 -30.49 -2.70
C ASP A 94 -5.66 -31.17 -3.71
N PHE A 95 -6.22 -30.39 -4.63
CA PHE A 95 -7.09 -30.88 -5.70
C PHE A 95 -6.33 -31.68 -6.79
N SER A 96 -4.99 -31.78 -6.68
CA SER A 96 -4.18 -32.62 -7.55
C SER A 96 -4.04 -34.07 -7.09
N LYS A 97 -4.60 -34.42 -5.93
CA LYS A 97 -4.71 -35.80 -5.45
C LYS A 97 -5.64 -36.61 -6.36
N GLU A 98 -5.27 -37.87 -6.62
CA GLU A 98 -5.98 -38.79 -7.51
C GLU A 98 -7.47 -38.94 -7.16
N SER A 99 -7.83 -38.87 -5.87
CA SER A 99 -9.21 -38.93 -5.38
C SER A 99 -10.15 -37.90 -6.00
N TRP A 100 -9.63 -36.76 -6.48
CA TRP A 100 -10.41 -35.72 -7.14
C TRP A 100 -10.59 -35.95 -8.64
N ASN A 101 -9.71 -36.76 -9.26
CA ASN A 101 -9.71 -37.08 -10.68
C ASN A 101 -9.73 -35.83 -11.61
N TYR A 102 -9.02 -34.76 -11.22
CA TYR A 102 -8.92 -33.53 -12.01
C TYR A 102 -7.66 -33.45 -12.88
N PHE A 103 -6.67 -34.29 -12.61
CA PHE A 103 -5.41 -34.34 -13.35
C PHE A 103 -5.30 -35.68 -14.08
N GLY A 104 -4.69 -35.65 -15.27
CA GLY A 104 -4.31 -36.85 -16.00
C GLY A 104 -2.83 -37.19 -15.78
N THR A 105 -2.47 -38.43 -16.04
CA THR A 105 -1.06 -38.87 -16.10
C THR A 105 -0.79 -39.62 -17.40
N TYR A 106 0.46 -39.53 -17.87
CA TYR A 106 0.98 -40.39 -18.94
C TYR A 106 2.40 -40.82 -18.56
N VAL A 107 2.87 -41.93 -19.14
CA VAL A 107 4.24 -42.40 -18.95
C VAL A 107 5.10 -41.89 -20.09
N ASP A 108 6.18 -41.18 -19.77
CA ASP A 108 7.13 -40.65 -20.76
C ASP A 108 8.03 -41.75 -21.35
N THR A 109 8.89 -41.37 -22.29
CA THR A 109 9.84 -42.29 -22.95
C THR A 109 10.91 -42.85 -22.01
N ASN A 110 11.11 -42.23 -20.83
CA ASN A 110 12.02 -42.69 -19.79
C ASN A 110 11.32 -43.59 -18.75
N GLY A 111 10.03 -43.90 -18.93
CA GLY A 111 9.23 -44.65 -17.98
C GLY A 111 8.80 -43.85 -16.76
N GLN A 112 8.92 -42.52 -16.78
CA GLN A 112 8.48 -41.64 -15.70
C GLN A 112 7.02 -41.25 -15.89
N GLU A 113 6.26 -41.30 -14.81
CA GLU A 113 4.88 -40.81 -14.81
C GLU A 113 4.87 -39.28 -14.75
N VAL A 114 4.29 -38.67 -15.78
CA VAL A 114 4.15 -37.22 -15.90
C VAL A 114 2.69 -36.85 -15.74
N ARG A 115 2.41 -36.06 -14.69
CA ARG A 115 1.09 -35.49 -14.43
C ARG A 115 0.87 -34.21 -15.24
N TYR A 116 -0.33 -34.04 -15.79
CA TYR A 116 -0.73 -32.85 -16.53
C TYR A 116 -2.15 -32.42 -16.18
N ASP A 117 -2.43 -31.14 -16.43
CA ASP A 117 -3.77 -30.57 -16.37
C ASP A 117 -4.48 -30.79 -17.73
N PRO A 118 -5.59 -31.57 -17.79
CA PRO A 118 -6.34 -31.85 -19.02
C PRO A 118 -6.92 -30.61 -19.70
N TYR A 119 -7.03 -29.49 -18.99
CA TYR A 119 -7.61 -28.24 -19.48
C TYR A 119 -6.53 -27.22 -19.87
N GLN A 120 -5.26 -27.54 -19.62
CA GLN A 120 -4.13 -26.70 -20.02
C GLN A 120 -3.75 -26.97 -21.48
N GLY A 121 -3.60 -25.90 -22.26
CA GLY A 121 -3.09 -25.99 -23.62
C GLY A 121 -1.60 -26.34 -23.67
N PHE A 122 -1.14 -26.89 -24.79
CA PHE A 122 0.27 -27.16 -25.03
C PHE A 122 0.56 -27.20 -26.54
N THR A 123 1.83 -27.11 -26.90
CA THR A 123 2.30 -27.34 -28.26
C THR A 123 3.13 -28.61 -28.27
N ASP A 124 2.86 -29.53 -29.17
CA ASP A 124 3.65 -30.74 -29.29
C ASP A 124 4.99 -30.50 -30.02
N ALA A 125 5.82 -31.54 -30.11
CA ALA A 125 7.13 -31.46 -30.75
C ALA A 125 7.08 -31.20 -32.26
N ASN A 126 5.94 -31.44 -32.90
CA ASN A 126 5.71 -31.19 -34.33
C ASN A 126 5.18 -29.77 -34.58
N GLY A 127 4.92 -28.99 -33.52
CA GLY A 127 4.37 -27.64 -33.61
C GLY A 127 2.85 -27.58 -33.67
N GLU A 128 2.15 -28.70 -33.48
CA GLU A 128 0.69 -28.72 -33.38
C GLU A 128 0.25 -28.10 -32.05
N GLN A 129 -0.72 -27.19 -32.12
CA GLN A 129 -1.19 -26.43 -30.96
C GLN A 129 -2.52 -26.98 -30.45
N TYR A 130 -2.52 -27.36 -29.17
CA TYR A 130 -3.70 -27.79 -28.43
C TYR A 130 -4.14 -26.62 -27.55
N LEU A 131 -5.28 -26.03 -27.89
CA LEU A 131 -5.78 -24.86 -27.17
C LEU A 131 -6.24 -25.25 -25.76
N GLY A 132 -5.86 -24.43 -24.78
CA GLY A 132 -6.31 -24.60 -23.40
C GLY A 132 -7.70 -24.02 -23.17
N GLU A 133 -8.35 -24.51 -22.12
CA GLU A 133 -9.61 -23.95 -21.66
C GLU A 133 -9.39 -22.63 -20.91
N LEU A 134 -10.35 -21.71 -21.04
CA LEU A 134 -10.22 -20.33 -20.57
C LEU A 134 -9.93 -20.20 -19.06
N PHE A 135 -10.50 -21.08 -18.22
CA PHE A 135 -10.40 -20.97 -16.76
C PHE A 135 -9.35 -21.91 -16.13
N GLY A 136 -8.62 -22.68 -16.95
CA GLY A 136 -7.64 -23.68 -16.52
C GLY A 136 -8.20 -24.79 -15.62
N GLY A 137 -7.35 -25.72 -15.19
CA GLY A 137 -7.74 -26.83 -14.33
C GLY A 137 -7.91 -26.48 -12.86
N ALA A 138 -7.91 -27.52 -12.02
CA ALA A 138 -7.91 -27.38 -10.58
C ALA A 138 -6.53 -26.92 -10.09
N GLY A 139 -6.47 -26.08 -9.06
CA GLY A 139 -5.17 -25.72 -8.49
C GLY A 139 -4.59 -26.85 -7.65
N SER A 140 -3.28 -27.09 -7.73
CA SER A 140 -2.57 -28.06 -6.90
C SER A 140 -2.17 -27.49 -5.54
N GLY A 141 -1.74 -28.37 -4.64
CA GLY A 141 -1.12 -28.03 -3.36
C GLY A 141 -2.11 -27.89 -2.22
N GLU A 142 -1.77 -28.54 -1.10
CA GLU A 142 -2.50 -28.42 0.16
C GLU A 142 -2.07 -27.15 0.89
N GLN A 143 -3.03 -26.41 1.46
CA GLN A 143 -2.75 -25.27 2.33
C GLN A 143 -3.52 -25.42 3.63
N GLN A 144 -2.81 -25.28 4.75
CA GLN A 144 -3.39 -25.28 6.09
C GLN A 144 -2.81 -24.11 6.87
N ASN A 145 -3.44 -22.94 6.76
CA ASN A 145 -2.89 -21.70 7.31
C ASN A 145 -3.55 -21.36 8.65
N ILE A 146 -2.74 -21.20 9.70
CA ILE A 146 -3.12 -20.50 10.92
C ILE A 146 -2.69 -19.05 10.77
N ASN A 147 -3.65 -18.18 10.48
CA ASN A 147 -3.47 -16.74 10.38
C ASN A 147 -3.63 -16.12 11.76
N MET A 148 -2.67 -15.29 12.16
CA MET A 148 -2.67 -14.61 13.44
C MET A 148 -2.56 -13.12 13.18
N SER A 149 -3.41 -12.33 13.85
CA SER A 149 -3.27 -10.89 13.86
C SER A 149 -3.57 -10.30 15.23
N LEU A 150 -2.91 -9.20 15.54
CA LEU A 150 -3.04 -8.45 16.77
C LEU A 150 -3.11 -6.96 16.43
N ALA A 151 -4.31 -6.42 16.43
CA ALA A 151 -4.51 -4.98 16.29
C ALA A 151 -4.47 -4.31 17.66
N ASN A 152 -3.71 -3.23 17.77
CA ASN A 152 -3.58 -2.36 18.93
C ASN A 152 -4.01 -0.96 18.50
N ILE A 153 -5.02 -0.42 19.16
CA ILE A 153 -5.57 0.91 18.87
C ILE A 153 -5.42 1.75 20.13
N PHE A 154 -4.63 2.82 20.05
CA PHE A 154 -4.44 3.78 21.13
C PHE A 154 -5.20 5.05 20.81
N GLU A 155 -6.02 5.48 21.75
CA GLU A 155 -6.90 6.63 21.60
C GLU A 155 -6.82 7.50 22.85
N MET A 156 -6.95 8.81 22.65
CA MET A 156 -6.90 9.79 23.71
C MET A 156 -8.19 10.59 23.71
N LYS A 157 -8.72 10.83 24.91
CA LYS A 157 -9.82 11.74 25.16
C LYS A 157 -9.24 12.99 25.80
N LEU A 158 -9.45 14.12 25.14
CA LEU A 158 -9.04 15.44 25.56
C LEU A 158 -10.25 16.23 26.07
N ASP A 159 -9.97 17.25 26.86
CA ASP A 159 -10.95 18.26 27.21
C ASP A 159 -11.46 18.99 25.95
N PRO A 160 -12.67 19.56 26.04
CA PRO A 160 -13.23 20.39 24.97
C PRO A 160 -12.27 21.51 24.55
N ALA A 161 -12.38 21.95 23.31
CA ALA A 161 -11.64 23.13 22.89
C ALA A 161 -12.12 24.36 23.68
N ALA A 162 -11.23 25.27 24.06
CA ALA A 162 -11.59 26.46 24.83
C ALA A 162 -12.59 27.37 24.09
N SER A 163 -12.69 27.26 22.77
CA SER A 163 -13.63 27.97 21.89
C SER A 163 -14.97 27.26 21.71
N ASP A 164 -15.13 26.03 22.23
CA ASP A 164 -16.32 25.21 21.97
C ASP A 164 -17.35 25.36 23.09
N THR A 165 -18.52 25.91 22.76
CA THR A 165 -19.65 26.10 23.68
C THR A 165 -20.43 24.81 23.96
N THR A 166 -20.16 23.73 23.22
CA THR A 166 -20.89 22.45 23.35
C THR A 166 -20.35 21.54 24.46
N ASP A 167 -19.24 21.91 25.12
CA ASP A 167 -18.56 21.13 26.18
C ASP A 167 -18.27 19.67 25.75
N THR A 168 -18.13 19.43 24.44
CA THR A 168 -17.93 18.08 23.92
C THR A 168 -16.45 17.67 23.99
N PRO A 169 -16.13 16.55 24.66
CA PRO A 169 -14.75 16.10 24.74
C PRO A 169 -14.23 15.62 23.38
N ARG A 170 -13.01 16.03 23.03
CA ARG A 170 -12.38 15.65 21.76
C ARG A 170 -11.72 14.29 21.87
N ARG A 171 -11.85 13.45 20.83
CA ARG A 171 -11.22 12.13 20.76
C ARG A 171 -10.24 12.07 19.60
N LEU A 172 -9.02 11.63 19.88
CA LEU A 172 -7.95 11.49 18.90
C LEU A 172 -7.48 10.03 18.88
N THR A 173 -7.27 9.48 17.69
CA THR A 173 -6.57 8.20 17.55
C THR A 173 -5.08 8.48 17.47
N LEU A 174 -4.32 7.99 18.45
CA LEU A 174 -2.88 8.24 18.56
C LEU A 174 -2.06 7.26 17.73
N LEU A 175 -2.49 6.01 17.66
CA LEU A 175 -1.74 4.96 16.99
C LEU A 175 -2.64 3.76 16.75
N ASN A 176 -2.71 3.31 15.50
CA ASN A 176 -3.12 1.96 15.15
C ASN A 176 -1.86 1.17 14.80
N LEU A 177 -1.66 0.04 15.47
CA LEU A 177 -0.55 -0.86 15.23
C LEU A 177 -1.11 -2.26 15.03
N ASN A 178 -0.89 -2.84 13.85
CA ASN A 178 -1.34 -4.19 13.52
C ASN A 178 -0.13 -5.08 13.29
N ALA A 179 0.01 -6.15 14.08
CA ALA A 179 0.96 -7.21 13.81
C ALA A 179 0.21 -8.41 13.21
N SER A 180 0.74 -9.02 12.15
CA SER A 180 0.17 -10.20 11.53
C SER A 180 1.23 -11.19 11.07
N SER A 181 0.91 -12.47 11.12
CA SER A 181 1.74 -13.56 10.58
C SER A 181 0.84 -14.75 10.25
N SER A 182 1.34 -15.69 9.47
CA SER A 182 0.64 -16.93 9.16
C SER A 182 1.56 -18.13 9.33
N TYR A 183 1.01 -19.26 9.76
CA TYR A 183 1.72 -20.53 9.87
C TYR A 183 1.06 -21.55 8.95
N ASN A 184 1.74 -21.95 7.88
CA ASN A 184 1.27 -23.00 6.97
C ASN A 184 1.70 -24.38 7.47
N MET A 185 0.77 -25.13 8.05
CA MET A 185 1.00 -26.48 8.56
C MET A 185 1.31 -27.50 7.47
N ALA A 186 0.84 -27.26 6.24
CA ALA A 186 1.03 -28.16 5.11
C ALA A 186 2.39 -27.99 4.40
N ALA A 187 3.17 -26.95 4.74
CA ALA A 187 4.47 -26.70 4.11
C ALA A 187 5.58 -27.60 4.68
N ASP A 188 6.48 -28.07 3.81
CA ASP A 188 7.63 -28.91 4.19
C ASP A 188 8.69 -28.14 4.99
N SER A 189 8.84 -26.84 4.72
CA SER A 189 9.80 -25.97 5.40
C SER A 189 9.30 -24.53 5.46
N LEU A 190 9.90 -23.71 6.33
CA LEU A 190 9.57 -22.29 6.48
C LEU A 190 8.08 -22.05 6.74
N ARG A 191 7.49 -22.90 7.59
CA ARG A 191 6.05 -22.91 7.89
C ARG A 191 5.55 -21.57 8.42
N LEU A 192 6.37 -20.81 9.16
CA LEU A 192 6.02 -19.48 9.64
C LEU A 192 6.36 -18.40 8.59
N SER A 193 5.35 -17.66 8.16
CA SER A 193 5.53 -16.47 7.32
C SER A 193 6.22 -15.35 8.09
N PHE A 194 6.69 -14.34 7.36
CA PHE A 194 7.15 -13.11 8.00
C PHE A 194 6.10 -12.52 8.93
N ILE A 195 6.55 -11.88 9.99
CA ILE A 195 5.69 -11.08 10.87
C ILE A 195 5.68 -9.68 10.29
N ASN A 196 4.52 -9.25 9.82
CA ASN A 196 4.30 -7.93 9.26
C ASN A 196 3.67 -7.05 10.32
N VAL A 197 4.29 -5.91 10.61
CA VAL A 197 3.76 -4.90 11.52
C VAL A 197 3.45 -3.66 10.70
N SER A 198 2.19 -3.27 10.61
CA SER A 198 1.81 -1.97 10.07
C SER A 198 1.49 -1.00 11.21
N TYR A 199 1.79 0.27 10.97
CA TYR A 199 1.42 1.33 11.89
C TYR A 199 0.84 2.50 11.11
N ASN A 200 -0.18 3.11 11.69
CA ASN A 200 -0.76 4.34 11.16
C ASN A 200 -1.29 5.22 12.28
N THR A 201 -1.11 6.52 12.15
CA THR A 201 -1.71 7.53 13.00
C THR A 201 -2.11 8.72 12.15
N SER A 202 -3.25 9.32 12.47
CA SER A 202 -3.81 10.49 11.83
C SER A 202 -4.26 11.42 12.94
N ILE A 203 -3.40 12.36 13.29
CA ILE A 203 -3.66 13.34 14.35
C ILE A 203 -4.25 14.58 13.70
N SER A 204 -5.58 14.58 13.54
CA SER A 204 -6.30 15.60 12.78
C SER A 204 -5.73 15.75 11.35
N ASP A 205 -5.79 16.94 10.78
CA ASP A 205 -5.18 17.29 9.49
C ASP A 205 -3.68 17.67 9.60
N LEU A 206 -3.14 17.67 10.82
CA LEU A 206 -1.79 18.18 11.10
C LEU A 206 -0.71 17.15 10.80
N LEU A 207 -0.91 15.89 11.21
CA LEU A 207 0.12 14.87 11.16
C LEU A 207 -0.46 13.50 10.82
N ASP A 208 -0.05 13.00 9.66
CA ASP A 208 -0.25 11.62 9.25
C ASP A 208 1.09 10.88 9.31
N ILE A 209 1.11 9.75 10.01
CA ILE A 209 2.25 8.84 9.97
C ILE A 209 1.73 7.48 9.54
N SER A 210 2.38 6.87 8.57
CA SER A 210 2.09 5.52 8.14
C SER A 210 3.38 4.77 7.89
N GLY A 211 3.35 3.46 8.06
CA GLY A 211 4.44 2.63 7.60
C GLY A 211 4.29 1.18 7.97
N SER A 212 5.34 0.43 7.69
CA SER A 212 5.38 -0.99 7.99
C SER A 212 6.78 -1.46 8.34
N ALA A 213 6.84 -2.57 9.04
CA ALA A 213 8.04 -3.31 9.37
C ALA A 213 7.78 -4.79 9.07
N GLN A 214 8.78 -5.49 8.56
CA GLN A 214 8.72 -6.92 8.37
C GLN A 214 9.80 -7.59 9.19
N PHE A 215 9.46 -8.67 9.87
CA PHE A 215 10.38 -9.45 10.67
C PHE A 215 10.39 -10.91 10.24
N ASP A 216 11.56 -11.52 10.31
CA ASP A 216 11.78 -12.92 10.01
C ASP A 216 12.21 -13.67 11.26
N ALA A 217 11.55 -14.79 11.55
CA ALA A 217 11.91 -15.65 12.68
C ALA A 217 13.00 -16.67 12.31
N TYR A 218 13.32 -16.83 11.02
CA TYR A 218 14.28 -17.82 10.55
C TYR A 218 15.68 -17.26 10.35
N LYS A 219 16.67 -18.15 10.53
CA LYS A 219 18.07 -17.87 10.26
C LYS A 219 18.28 -17.64 8.77
N PHE A 220 19.14 -16.69 8.46
CA PHE A 220 19.60 -16.43 7.10
C PHE A 220 20.97 -17.04 6.91
N GLN A 221 21.05 -18.07 6.08
CA GLN A 221 22.30 -18.72 5.74
C GLN A 221 22.90 -18.08 4.50
N ARG A 222 24.18 -17.73 4.63
CA ARG A 222 25.00 -17.19 3.55
C ARG A 222 25.47 -18.36 2.69
N GLU A 223 25.20 -18.31 1.38
CA GLU A 223 25.49 -19.44 0.48
C GLU A 223 26.65 -19.13 -0.45
N ARG A 224 26.70 -17.92 -1.01
CA ARG A 224 27.80 -17.48 -1.88
C ARG A 224 28.40 -16.19 -1.36
N THR A 225 29.71 -16.20 -1.17
CA THR A 225 30.53 -15.01 -0.92
C THR A 225 31.33 -14.71 -2.17
N VAL A 226 31.31 -13.46 -2.61
CA VAL A 226 32.06 -12.94 -3.75
C VAL A 226 32.99 -11.85 -3.27
N ILE A 227 34.20 -11.80 -3.78
CA ILE A 227 35.13 -10.71 -3.52
C ILE A 227 34.72 -9.52 -4.39
N ASN A 228 34.38 -8.38 -3.77
CA ASN A 228 34.04 -7.17 -4.51
C ASN A 228 35.28 -6.54 -5.19
N GLU A 229 35.07 -5.52 -6.02
CA GLU A 229 36.16 -4.78 -6.69
C GLU A 229 37.19 -4.17 -5.72
N ALA A 230 36.84 -4.03 -4.43
CA ALA A 230 37.70 -3.54 -3.37
C ALA A 230 38.44 -4.66 -2.59
N GLY A 231 38.38 -5.92 -3.04
CA GLY A 231 39.07 -7.04 -2.40
C GLY A 231 38.41 -7.57 -1.12
N GLN A 232 37.16 -7.18 -0.84
CA GLN A 232 36.42 -7.59 0.36
C GLN A 232 35.43 -8.71 0.04
N GLU A 233 35.34 -9.69 0.93
CA GLU A 233 34.31 -10.74 0.90
C GLU A 233 32.91 -10.14 1.15
N VAL A 234 32.04 -10.20 0.13
CA VAL A 234 30.65 -9.78 0.19
C VAL A 234 29.75 -10.97 -0.09
N VAL A 235 28.82 -11.26 0.81
CA VAL A 235 27.82 -12.30 0.56
C VAL A 235 26.88 -11.85 -0.55
N GLU A 236 26.92 -12.55 -1.67
CA GLU A 236 26.15 -12.25 -2.87
C GLU A 236 24.74 -12.83 -2.78
N SER A 237 24.61 -14.03 -2.21
CA SER A 237 23.33 -14.70 -2.03
C SER A 237 23.28 -15.45 -0.70
N GLY A 238 22.09 -15.45 -0.13
CA GLY A 238 21.75 -16.25 1.03
C GLY A 238 20.25 -16.49 1.04
N ARG A 239 19.83 -17.51 1.77
CA ARG A 239 18.43 -17.89 1.88
C ARG A 239 18.05 -18.09 3.33
N ARG A 240 16.74 -18.02 3.57
CA ARG A 240 16.14 -18.45 4.83
C ARG A 240 16.28 -19.96 4.90
N VAL A 241 16.72 -20.46 6.05
CA VAL A 241 16.78 -21.89 6.33
C VAL A 241 15.79 -22.23 7.43
N ASN A 242 15.33 -23.48 7.47
CA ASN A 242 14.29 -23.93 8.39
C ASN A 242 14.78 -24.11 9.85
N THR A 243 15.51 -23.11 10.35
CA THR A 243 16.04 -23.02 11.70
C THR A 243 15.60 -21.68 12.28
N TYR A 244 14.94 -21.69 13.43
CA TYR A 244 14.53 -20.47 14.09
C TYR A 244 15.73 -19.72 14.69
N LEU A 245 15.70 -18.39 14.71
CA LEU A 245 16.76 -17.58 15.33
C LEU A 245 16.89 -17.86 16.82
N PHE A 246 15.77 -18.07 17.52
CA PHE A 246 15.78 -18.26 18.97
C PHE A 246 16.41 -19.59 19.38
N SER A 247 16.33 -20.63 18.54
CA SER A 247 16.96 -21.93 18.84
C SER A 247 18.48 -21.87 18.75
N GLU A 248 19.02 -20.88 18.04
CA GLU A 248 20.46 -20.64 17.86
C GLU A 248 21.00 -19.56 18.81
N GLY A 249 20.15 -18.97 19.66
CA GLY A 249 20.52 -17.85 20.52
C GLY A 249 20.71 -16.52 19.77
N GLU A 250 20.22 -16.40 18.54
CA GLU A 250 20.37 -15.20 17.67
C GLU A 250 19.21 -14.19 17.82
N GLY A 251 18.38 -14.34 18.87
CA GLY A 251 17.21 -13.50 19.14
C GLY A 251 15.90 -14.12 18.64
N LEU A 252 14.76 -13.44 18.88
CA LEU A 252 13.44 -13.98 18.52
C LEU A 252 13.14 -13.83 17.03
N VAL A 253 13.40 -12.64 16.51
CA VAL A 253 13.07 -12.24 15.14
C VAL A 253 14.07 -11.19 14.66
N ARG A 254 14.28 -11.13 13.35
CA ARG A 254 15.16 -10.18 12.68
C ARG A 254 14.34 -9.27 11.77
N LEU A 255 14.50 -7.96 11.93
CA LEU A 255 13.92 -6.96 11.05
C LEU A 255 14.49 -7.06 9.63
N THR A 256 13.66 -7.37 8.64
CA THR A 256 14.06 -7.51 7.22
C THR A 256 13.81 -6.25 6.41
N SER A 257 12.74 -5.51 6.71
CA SER A 257 12.46 -4.24 6.07
C SER A 257 11.67 -3.32 6.99
N PHE A 258 11.76 -2.03 6.73
CA PHE A 258 11.00 -1.01 7.41
C PHE A 258 10.77 0.15 6.45
N ASN A 259 9.59 0.74 6.51
CA ASN A 259 9.31 1.99 5.86
C ASN A 259 8.45 2.84 6.77
N VAL A 260 8.65 4.15 6.69
CA VAL A 260 7.91 5.19 7.40
C VAL A 260 7.65 6.33 6.42
N ASN A 261 6.42 6.83 6.43
CA ASN A 261 6.00 8.02 5.72
C ASN A 261 5.33 8.94 6.74
N LEU A 262 5.86 10.14 6.91
CA LEU A 262 5.28 11.21 7.70
C LEU A 262 4.78 12.25 6.71
N ARG A 263 3.58 12.77 6.92
CA ARG A 263 3.05 13.90 6.18
C ARG A 263 2.48 14.89 7.16
N THR A 264 2.80 16.15 6.95
CA THR A 264 2.17 17.26 7.65
C THR A 264 1.68 18.27 6.62
N SER A 265 0.49 18.81 6.88
CA SER A 265 -0.09 19.90 6.11
C SER A 265 -0.44 21.02 7.07
N LEU A 266 0.05 22.22 6.77
CA LEU A 266 -0.24 23.44 7.49
C LEU A 266 -0.98 24.38 6.54
N THR A 267 -2.11 24.90 6.97
CA THR A 267 -2.87 25.93 6.24
C THR A 267 -2.94 27.21 7.06
N SER A 268 -3.14 28.33 6.38
CA SER A 268 -3.35 29.64 7.02
C SER A 268 -4.44 29.60 8.09
N ASP A 269 -5.54 28.92 7.83
CA ASP A 269 -6.72 28.85 8.70
C ASP A 269 -6.43 28.17 10.06
N MET A 270 -5.33 27.41 10.17
CA MET A 270 -4.91 26.81 11.45
C MET A 270 -4.24 27.80 12.40
N PHE A 271 -3.77 28.94 11.88
CA PHE A 271 -3.02 29.95 12.63
C PHE A 271 -3.80 31.23 12.87
N TYR A 272 -4.85 31.43 12.09
CA TYR A 272 -5.84 32.48 12.30
C TYR A 272 -7.07 31.76 12.80
N GLY A 273 -7.26 31.77 14.12
CA GLY A 273 -8.45 31.20 14.73
C GLY A 273 -9.70 31.80 14.07
N ASP A 274 -10.77 31.02 14.01
CA ASP A 274 -12.09 31.51 13.63
C ASP A 274 -12.40 32.75 14.50
N GLU A 275 -12.12 33.95 13.97
CA GLU A 275 -12.75 35.16 14.47
C GLU A 275 -14.22 34.97 14.15
N ASP A 276 -15.01 34.81 15.21
CA ASP A 276 -16.45 34.66 15.23
C ASP A 276 -17.09 35.21 13.94
N GLU A 277 -17.61 34.30 13.10
CA GLU A 277 -18.67 34.67 12.17
C GLU A 277 -19.84 35.16 13.03
N GLN A 278 -19.84 36.46 13.36
CA GLN A 278 -21.01 37.14 13.87
C GLN A 278 -22.07 37.01 12.80
N ASP A 279 -23.02 36.13 13.11
CA ASP A 279 -24.36 36.02 12.55
C ASP A 279 -24.92 37.40 12.19
N THR A 280 -24.69 37.84 10.95
CA THR A 280 -25.38 39.00 10.40
C THR A 280 -26.77 38.54 10.02
N THR A 281 -27.65 38.46 11.02
CA THR A 281 -29.08 38.45 10.78
C THR A 281 -29.45 39.76 10.07
N GLU A 282 -29.97 39.63 8.85
CA GLU A 282 -30.45 40.70 8.01
C GLU A 282 -31.31 41.72 8.78
N THR A 283 -30.83 42.95 8.92
CA THR A 283 -31.72 44.10 9.11
C THR A 283 -31.40 45.13 8.05
N GLN A 284 -32.23 45.15 7.00
CA GLN A 284 -32.22 46.21 6.01
C GLN A 284 -32.50 47.56 6.68
N ALA A 285 -31.50 48.43 6.74
CA ALA A 285 -31.68 49.84 6.99
C ALA A 285 -30.85 50.63 5.97
N PHE A 286 -31.57 51.34 5.10
CA PHE A 286 -31.06 52.34 4.17
C PHE A 286 -30.12 53.31 4.88
N SER A 287 -28.88 53.44 4.40
CA SER A 287 -28.06 54.63 4.57
C SER A 287 -27.11 54.75 3.39
N GLN A 288 -27.41 55.72 2.52
CA GLN A 288 -26.49 56.21 1.50
C GLN A 288 -25.27 56.83 2.20
N SER A 289 -24.08 56.33 1.89
CA SER A 289 -22.84 57.07 2.05
C SER A 289 -22.03 56.94 0.75
N PRO A 290 -21.78 58.02 0.00
CA PRO A 290 -20.84 58.01 -1.10
C PRO A 290 -19.44 58.22 -0.51
N LEU A 291 -18.51 57.30 -0.80
CA LEU A 291 -17.14 57.16 -0.25
C LEU A 291 -17.05 56.16 0.90
N GLY A 292 -17.16 54.87 0.57
CA GLY A 292 -16.66 53.77 1.39
C GLY A 292 -15.32 53.33 0.83
N GLU A 293 -14.24 53.50 1.59
CA GLU A 293 -13.06 52.69 1.43
C GLU A 293 -13.48 51.24 1.67
N ASP A 294 -13.63 50.48 0.59
CA ASP A 294 -13.72 49.03 0.65
C ASP A 294 -12.40 48.51 1.24
N THR A 295 -12.33 48.46 2.56
CA THR A 295 -11.34 47.68 3.29
C THR A 295 -11.74 46.21 3.12
N TYR A 296 -11.50 45.67 1.93
CA TYR A 296 -11.45 44.22 1.75
C TYR A 296 -10.29 43.74 2.61
N ASP A 297 -10.60 43.13 3.75
CA ASP A 297 -9.61 42.47 4.57
C ASP A 297 -9.19 41.18 3.86
N TYR A 298 -8.29 41.34 2.88
CA TYR A 298 -7.83 40.23 2.07
C TYR A 298 -6.91 39.35 2.92
N PHE A 299 -7.45 38.20 3.31
CA PHE A 299 -6.69 37.19 4.03
C PHE A 299 -5.75 36.42 3.09
N ILE A 300 -4.44 36.49 3.36
CA ILE A 300 -3.42 35.79 2.58
C ILE A 300 -3.49 34.29 2.91
N GLN A 301 -4.07 33.53 1.98
CA GLN A 301 -4.14 32.08 2.09
C GLN A 301 -2.81 31.43 1.71
N TRP A 302 -2.30 30.57 2.59
CA TRP A 302 -1.11 29.78 2.32
C TRP A 302 -1.30 28.34 2.79
N ARG A 303 -0.60 27.42 2.11
CA ARG A 303 -0.56 25.99 2.45
C ARG A 303 0.86 25.48 2.31
N MET A 304 1.37 24.85 3.35
CA MET A 304 2.64 24.14 3.33
C MET A 304 2.36 22.65 3.55
N SER A 305 2.94 21.80 2.72
CA SER A 305 2.96 20.36 2.98
C SER A 305 4.39 19.86 3.03
N LEU A 306 4.67 19.01 4.02
CA LEU A 306 5.97 18.37 4.18
C LEU A 306 5.75 16.88 4.36
N GLY A 307 6.39 16.10 3.50
CA GLY A 307 6.32 14.65 3.49
C GLY A 307 7.72 14.06 3.69
N TYR A 308 7.97 13.36 4.79
CA TYR A 308 9.20 12.61 4.98
C TYR A 308 8.96 11.14 4.71
N ASN A 309 9.74 10.55 3.80
CA ASN A 309 9.74 9.13 3.53
C ASN A 309 11.10 8.54 3.89
N TYR A 310 11.10 7.47 4.67
CA TYR A 310 12.28 6.66 4.92
C TYR A 310 11.95 5.20 4.73
N SER A 311 12.81 4.48 4.03
CA SER A 311 12.71 3.04 3.89
C SER A 311 14.07 2.40 3.95
N PHE A 312 14.11 1.19 4.50
CA PHE A 312 15.25 0.31 4.34
C PHE A 312 14.79 -1.11 4.06
N ASN A 313 15.64 -1.83 3.34
CA ASN A 313 15.52 -3.26 3.13
C ASN A 313 16.88 -3.91 3.45
N GLN A 314 16.83 -4.97 4.25
CA GLN A 314 17.96 -5.81 4.62
C GLN A 314 17.53 -7.29 4.67
N ALA A 315 16.65 -7.71 3.76
CA ALA A 315 16.23 -9.11 3.66
C ALA A 315 17.45 -10.05 3.53
N ASN A 316 18.44 -9.62 2.74
CA ASN A 316 19.83 -10.05 2.87
C ASN A 316 20.56 -9.03 3.78
N PRO A 317 21.03 -9.42 4.99
CA PRO A 317 21.71 -8.52 5.93
C PRO A 317 22.97 -7.87 5.36
N ASP A 318 23.60 -8.51 4.38
CA ASP A 318 24.86 -8.07 3.78
C ASP A 318 24.62 -7.12 2.59
N ARG A 319 23.36 -6.99 2.13
CA ARG A 319 22.93 -6.06 1.07
C ARG A 319 21.82 -5.15 1.56
N LYS A 320 22.20 -4.07 2.25
CA LYS A 320 21.26 -3.10 2.80
C LYS A 320 20.98 -2.00 1.78
N THR A 321 19.72 -1.82 1.42
CA THR A 321 19.27 -0.64 0.69
C THR A 321 18.56 0.31 1.63
N LYS A 322 18.81 1.61 1.48
CA LYS A 322 18.19 2.66 2.28
C LYS A 322 17.79 3.79 1.35
N ASN A 323 16.60 4.34 1.56
CA ASN A 323 16.12 5.54 0.89
C ASN A 323 15.55 6.50 1.94
N SER A 324 15.82 7.79 1.78
CA SER A 324 15.38 8.83 2.72
C SER A 324 15.18 10.13 1.96
N GLY A 325 13.94 10.60 1.90
CA GLY A 325 13.55 11.77 1.13
C GLY A 325 12.60 12.67 1.89
N ILE A 326 12.71 13.97 1.68
CA ILE A 326 11.74 14.96 2.16
C ILE A 326 11.12 15.64 0.93
N ASN A 327 9.83 15.48 0.74
CA ASN A 327 9.03 16.24 -0.20
C ASN A 327 8.54 17.48 0.53
N ALA A 328 8.79 18.67 -0.02
CA ALA A 328 8.22 19.91 0.50
C ALA A 328 7.44 20.60 -0.61
N SER A 329 6.24 21.06 -0.29
CA SER A 329 5.45 21.93 -1.17
C SER A 329 4.95 23.12 -0.38
N PHE A 330 4.94 24.27 -1.02
CA PHE A 330 4.40 25.51 -0.47
C PHE A 330 3.54 26.17 -1.54
N GLU A 331 2.39 26.66 -1.15
CA GLU A 331 1.48 27.41 -1.99
C GLU A 331 1.03 28.65 -1.24
N ILE A 332 1.02 29.80 -1.89
CA ILE A 332 0.54 31.05 -1.34
C ILE A 332 -0.22 31.82 -2.40
N SER A 333 -1.26 32.51 -1.95
CA SER A 333 -2.00 33.51 -2.72
C SER A 333 -1.77 34.87 -2.07
N PRO A 334 -0.74 35.65 -2.48
CA PRO A 334 -0.44 36.94 -1.86
C PRO A 334 -1.50 38.02 -2.14
N THR A 335 -2.22 37.90 -3.26
CA THR A 335 -3.40 38.70 -3.59
C THR A 335 -4.40 37.82 -4.36
N PRO A 336 -5.69 38.20 -4.50
CA PRO A 336 -6.69 37.38 -5.20
C PRO A 336 -6.33 36.99 -6.64
N LYS A 337 -5.40 37.73 -7.25
CA LYS A 337 -4.97 37.54 -8.64
C LYS A 337 -3.63 36.82 -8.78
N TRP A 338 -2.97 36.47 -7.68
CA TRP A 338 -1.67 35.80 -7.71
C TRP A 338 -1.74 34.46 -7.00
N LYS A 339 -1.16 33.44 -7.62
CA LYS A 339 -0.94 32.13 -7.03
C LYS A 339 0.50 31.72 -7.27
N VAL A 340 1.24 31.45 -6.19
CA VAL A 340 2.64 31.02 -6.24
C VAL A 340 2.74 29.67 -5.55
N SER A 341 3.21 28.67 -6.27
CA SER A 341 3.46 27.33 -5.75
C SER A 341 4.94 27.01 -5.93
N ALA A 342 5.55 26.42 -4.91
CA ALA A 342 6.91 25.90 -4.93
C ALA A 342 6.88 24.45 -4.47
N SER A 343 7.65 23.58 -5.09
CA SER A 343 7.83 22.21 -4.62
C SER A 343 9.28 21.78 -4.78
N THR A 344 9.75 20.88 -3.92
CA THR A 344 11.09 20.32 -4.02
C THR A 344 11.16 18.96 -3.34
N PHE A 345 12.14 18.16 -3.76
CA PHE A 345 12.51 16.93 -3.08
C PHE A 345 13.92 17.07 -2.52
N TYR A 346 14.13 16.77 -1.25
CA TYR A 346 15.45 16.74 -0.62
C TYR A 346 15.86 15.29 -0.35
N ASP A 347 16.95 14.86 -1.00
CA ASP A 347 17.57 13.56 -0.73
C ASP A 347 18.46 13.67 0.51
N VAL A 348 18.06 13.01 1.60
CA VAL A 348 18.75 13.14 2.89
C VAL A 348 20.13 12.47 2.89
N PHE A 349 20.33 11.44 2.06
CA PHE A 349 21.61 10.72 2.00
C PHE A 349 22.63 11.46 1.14
N ASN A 350 22.21 11.94 -0.03
CA ASN A 350 23.07 12.72 -0.91
C ASN A 350 23.18 14.19 -0.49
N LYS A 351 22.31 14.65 0.43
CA LYS A 351 22.23 16.02 0.96
C LYS A 351 21.94 17.07 -0.12
N GLU A 352 21.13 16.70 -1.11
CA GLU A 352 20.88 17.52 -2.29
C GLU A 352 19.38 17.76 -2.50
N PHE A 353 19.05 18.98 -2.90
CA PHE A 353 17.73 19.29 -3.45
C PHE A 353 17.64 18.82 -4.89
N ARG A 354 16.62 18.05 -5.20
CA ARG A 354 16.31 17.55 -6.54
C ARG A 354 15.08 18.27 -7.07
N ALA A 355 15.19 18.72 -8.32
CA ALA A 355 14.12 19.29 -9.12
C ALA A 355 13.18 20.24 -8.35
N PRO A 356 13.69 21.29 -7.66
CA PRO A 356 12.82 22.32 -7.15
C PRO A 356 12.07 22.96 -8.33
N GLU A 357 10.79 23.20 -8.15
CA GLU A 357 9.91 23.75 -9.16
C GLU A 357 9.12 24.91 -8.57
N PHE A 358 9.14 26.03 -9.27
CA PHE A 358 8.33 27.19 -8.99
C PHE A 358 7.27 27.33 -10.07
N PHE A 359 6.03 27.51 -9.67
CA PHE A 359 4.89 27.76 -10.55
C PHE A 359 4.17 29.01 -10.10
N ILE A 360 4.13 30.01 -10.97
CA ILE A 360 3.53 31.32 -10.69
C ILE A 360 2.42 31.54 -11.70
N THR A 361 1.22 31.79 -11.21
CA THR A 361 0.07 32.19 -12.04
C THR A 361 -0.41 33.56 -11.62
N ARG A 362 -0.69 34.41 -12.61
CA ARG A 362 -1.32 35.72 -12.39
C ARG A 362 -2.54 35.91 -13.29
N ASP A 363 -3.63 36.30 -12.66
CA ASP A 363 -4.85 36.73 -13.33
C ASP A 363 -4.72 38.20 -13.80
N LEU A 364 -4.84 38.41 -15.11
CA LEU A 364 -4.80 39.71 -15.78
C LEU A 364 -6.17 40.05 -16.39
N HIS A 365 -7.26 39.61 -15.75
CA HIS A 365 -8.67 39.76 -16.16
C HIS A 365 -9.03 38.89 -17.37
N CYS A 366 -8.73 39.34 -18.59
CA CYS A 366 -8.98 38.57 -19.83
C CYS A 366 -7.81 37.66 -20.20
N TRP A 367 -6.64 37.91 -19.60
CA TRP A 367 -5.40 37.19 -19.86
C TRP A 367 -4.98 36.43 -18.59
N GLN A 368 -4.22 35.36 -18.77
CA GLN A 368 -3.60 34.61 -17.69
C GLN A 368 -2.12 34.45 -18.01
N LEU A 369 -1.29 34.81 -17.03
CA LEU A 369 0.15 34.52 -17.07
C LEU A 369 0.37 33.24 -16.27
N SER A 370 1.16 32.32 -16.84
CA SER A 370 1.70 31.14 -16.17
C SER A 370 3.20 31.07 -16.39
N PHE A 371 3.96 30.91 -15.30
CA PHE A 371 5.41 30.81 -15.33
C PHE A 371 5.84 29.60 -14.51
N ARG A 372 6.51 28.65 -15.15
CA ARG A 372 7.10 27.46 -14.53
C ARG A 372 8.61 27.56 -14.61
N TRP A 373 9.32 27.31 -13.51
CA TRP A 373 10.77 27.40 -13.44
C TRP A 373 11.37 26.28 -12.59
N VAL A 374 12.32 25.55 -13.18
CA VAL A 374 13.13 24.52 -12.55
C VAL A 374 14.59 24.98 -12.60
N PRO A 375 15.16 25.56 -11.52
CA PRO A 375 16.47 26.20 -11.57
C PRO A 375 17.66 25.24 -11.56
N ILE A 376 17.51 24.04 -10.97
CA ILE A 376 18.61 23.09 -10.76
C ILE A 376 18.19 21.67 -11.16
N GLY A 377 19.19 20.82 -11.40
CA GLY A 377 19.01 19.44 -11.85
C GLY A 377 19.20 19.27 -13.36
N GLU A 378 19.19 18.01 -13.81
CA GLU A 378 19.43 17.62 -15.19
C GLU A 378 18.44 18.27 -16.19
N TYR A 379 17.19 18.47 -15.75
CA TYR A 379 16.11 19.05 -16.56
C TYR A 379 15.79 20.51 -16.21
N ARG A 380 16.83 21.30 -15.88
CA ARG A 380 16.68 22.75 -15.66
C ARG A 380 15.99 23.42 -16.85
N SER A 381 14.92 24.15 -16.57
CA SER A 381 14.11 24.77 -17.61
C SER A 381 13.25 25.90 -17.07
N TYR A 382 12.78 26.76 -17.97
CA TYR A 382 11.70 27.69 -17.68
C TYR A 382 10.69 27.68 -18.82
N TYR A 383 9.44 27.95 -18.48
CA TYR A 383 8.33 28.08 -19.41
C TYR A 383 7.43 29.23 -18.96
N LEU A 384 7.32 30.26 -19.79
CA LEU A 384 6.41 31.39 -19.62
C LEU A 384 5.34 31.29 -20.70
N ASN A 385 4.08 31.28 -20.30
CA ASN A 385 2.94 31.39 -21.20
C ASN A 385 2.04 32.54 -20.73
N ILE A 386 1.66 33.40 -21.67
CA ILE A 386 0.63 34.42 -21.46
C ILE A 386 -0.43 34.18 -22.53
N GLY A 387 -1.65 33.82 -22.12
CA GLY A 387 -2.75 33.49 -23.03
C GLY A 387 -4.09 34.07 -22.57
N ILE A 388 -5.05 34.12 -23.48
CA ILE A 388 -6.43 34.58 -23.21
C ILE A 388 -7.20 33.45 -22.51
N LYS A 389 -7.98 33.77 -21.46
CA LYS A 389 -8.74 32.77 -20.68
C LYS A 389 -9.90 32.12 -21.46
N ALA A 390 -10.48 32.85 -22.42
CA ALA A 390 -11.65 32.41 -23.16
C ALA A 390 -11.30 31.23 -24.08
N PRO A 391 -12.02 30.08 -23.99
CA PRO A 391 -11.77 28.90 -24.84
C PRO A 391 -11.82 29.18 -26.34
N GLN A 392 -12.51 30.25 -26.76
CA GLN A 392 -12.73 30.62 -28.16
C GLN A 392 -11.60 31.48 -28.78
N LEU A 393 -10.60 31.91 -28.00
CA LEU A 393 -9.52 32.82 -28.44
C LEU A 393 -8.12 32.34 -28.00
N GLN A 394 -7.94 31.04 -27.79
CA GLN A 394 -6.67 30.45 -27.32
C GLN A 394 -5.49 30.58 -28.32
N ASP A 395 -5.77 30.97 -29.56
CA ASP A 395 -4.76 31.16 -30.61
C ASP A 395 -3.86 32.37 -30.37
N ILE A 396 -4.26 33.34 -29.53
CA ILE A 396 -3.42 34.47 -29.13
C ILE A 396 -2.72 34.12 -27.81
N LYS A 397 -1.51 33.59 -27.92
CA LYS A 397 -0.63 33.27 -26.80
C LYS A 397 0.81 33.69 -27.06
N ILE A 398 1.49 34.15 -26.03
CA ILE A 398 2.94 34.39 -26.03
C ILE A 398 3.59 33.30 -25.20
N GLU A 399 4.39 32.45 -25.85
CA GLU A 399 5.14 31.39 -25.19
C GLU A 399 6.64 31.66 -25.28
N ARG A 400 7.35 31.52 -24.16
CA ARG A 400 8.80 31.46 -24.10
C ARG A 400 9.24 30.27 -23.28
N GLN A 401 10.14 29.46 -23.83
CA GLN A 401 10.73 28.31 -23.14
C GLN A 401 12.25 28.35 -23.26
N GLY A 402 12.95 27.88 -22.23
CA GLY A 402 14.39 27.67 -22.25
C GLY A 402 14.74 26.36 -21.57
N ARG A 403 15.68 25.62 -22.17
CA ARG A 403 16.27 24.40 -21.61
C ARG A 403 17.77 24.51 -21.78
N ASP A 404 18.51 24.38 -20.69
CA ASP A 404 19.97 24.44 -20.74
C ASP A 404 20.53 23.01 -20.59
N ARG A 405 20.63 22.30 -21.72
CA ARG A 405 21.17 20.94 -21.77
C ARG A 405 22.69 21.02 -21.62
N GLY A 406 23.19 20.77 -20.41
CA GLY A 406 24.61 20.45 -20.24
C GLY A 406 24.88 19.14 -20.97
N VAL A 407 25.71 19.19 -22.01
CA VAL A 407 26.34 17.99 -22.55
C VAL A 407 27.40 17.59 -21.53
N TYR A 408 27.20 16.45 -20.87
CA TYR A 408 28.23 15.72 -20.13
C TYR A 408 28.26 14.29 -20.62
#